data_AF-A0A4Q3XUD8-F1
#
_entry.id   AF-A0A4Q3XUD8-F1
#
_cell.length_a   1.000
_cell.length_b   1.000
_cell.length_c   1.000
_cell.angle_alpha   90.00
_cell.angle_beta   90.00
_cell.angle_gamma   90.00
#
_symmetry.space_group_name_H-M   'P 1'
#
loop_
_entity.id
_entity.type
_entity.pdbx_description
1 polymer ?
#
loop_
_entity_poly.entity_id
_entity_poly.type
_entity_poly.pdbx_seq_one_letter_code
_entity_poly.pdbx_strand_id
1 'polypeptide(L)'
;MDRPKLCLFRQCRIGEEVSISAKVASTFELGANYTYIHRNFDITGTAPGTIVPVFALTGVPTHKAFIYANWKPLAGLSVLPSVDIASDRMTSA
;
A
#
# COMPACT_ATOMS: atom_id res chain seq x y z
N MET A 1 -18.01 -18.74 -12.21
CA MET A 1 -17.62 -17.59 -13.04
C MET A 1 -16.10 -17.59 -13.19
N ASP A 2 -15.67 -17.97 -14.38
CA ASP A 2 -14.28 -18.08 -14.82
C ASP A 2 -13.85 -16.72 -15.40
N ARG A 3 -12.81 -16.07 -14.85
CA ARG A 3 -12.27 -14.82 -15.41
C ARG A 3 -11.08 -15.19 -16.30
N PRO A 4 -11.09 -14.81 -17.60
CA PRO A 4 -10.10 -15.29 -18.55
C PRO A 4 -8.71 -14.74 -18.22
N LYS A 5 -7.72 -15.62 -18.33
CA LYS A 5 -6.28 -15.39 -18.22
C LYS A 5 -5.82 -14.31 -19.21
N LEU A 6 -5.88 -13.05 -18.79
CA LEU A 6 -5.36 -11.91 -19.56
C LEU A 6 -4.16 -11.24 -18.86
N CYS A 7 -3.23 -12.06 -18.34
CA CYS A 7 -1.94 -11.62 -17.80
C CYS A 7 -0.78 -12.21 -18.62
N LEU A 8 -0.81 -12.09 -19.95
CA LEU A 8 0.33 -12.41 -20.81
C LEU A 8 1.19 -11.14 -20.96
N PHE A 9 2.41 -11.14 -20.40
CA PHE A 9 3.41 -10.04 -20.45
C PHE A 9 2.99 -8.67 -19.88
N ARG A 10 2.21 -8.63 -18.79
CA ARG A 10 2.03 -7.38 -18.02
C ARG A 10 2.12 -7.65 -16.52
N GLN A 11 2.94 -6.85 -15.85
CA GLN A 11 2.92 -6.75 -14.39
C GLN A 11 1.55 -6.20 -13.97
N CYS A 12 0.67 -7.10 -13.52
CA CYS A 12 -0.66 -6.71 -13.06
C CYS A 12 -0.54 -6.23 -11.61
N ARG A 13 -0.61 -4.92 -11.42
CA ARG A 13 -0.73 -4.28 -10.10
C ARG A 13 -2.20 -3.95 -9.89
N ILE A 14 -2.80 -4.58 -8.89
CA ILE A 14 -4.12 -4.18 -8.39
C ILE A 14 -3.84 -3.49 -7.06
N GLY A 15 -4.09 -2.18 -7.02
CA GLY A 15 -3.92 -1.36 -5.84
C GLY A 15 -5.27 -0.83 -5.40
N GLU A 16 -5.58 -0.98 -4.12
CA GLU A 16 -6.72 -0.32 -3.48
C GLU A 16 -6.19 0.72 -2.51
N GLU A 17 -6.74 1.93 -2.57
CA GLU A 17 -6.40 3.03 -1.68
C GLU A 17 -7.67 3.58 -1.06
N VAL A 18 -7.62 3.80 0.25
CA VAL A 18 -8.71 4.41 1.00
C VAL A 18 -8.16 5.46 1.94
N SER A 19 -8.83 6.61 1.95
CA SER A 19 -8.55 7.73 2.84
C SER A 19 -9.82 8.10 3.57
N ILE A 20 -9.73 8.23 4.89
CA ILE A 20 -10.85 8.59 5.75
C ILE A 20 -10.36 9.67 6.70
N SER A 21 -11.13 10.74 6.85
CA SER A 21 -10.93 11.74 7.89
C SER A 21 -12.28 12.13 8.49
N ALA A 22 -12.27 12.41 9.79
CA ALA A 22 -13.47 12.75 10.53
C ALA A 22 -13.15 13.76 11.63
N LYS A 23 -13.97 14.81 11.71
CA LYS A 23 -14.07 15.65 12.90
C LYS A 23 -14.90 14.91 13.94
N VAL A 24 -14.24 14.39 14.97
CA VAL A 24 -14.88 13.61 16.03
C VAL A 24 -15.41 14.53 17.13
N ALA A 25 -14.76 15.68 17.34
CA ALA A 25 -15.20 16.74 18.25
C ALA A 25 -14.79 18.13 17.71
N SER A 26 -15.25 19.20 18.36
CA SER A 26 -14.87 20.58 18.01
C SER A 26 -13.36 20.84 18.11
N THR A 27 -12.67 20.08 18.96
CA THR A 27 -11.22 20.20 19.22
C THR A 27 -10.42 18.99 18.74
N PHE A 28 -11.05 17.99 18.11
CA PHE A 28 -10.40 16.73 17.77
C PHE A 28 -10.81 16.22 16.38
N GLU A 29 -9.81 15.96 15.55
CA GLU A 29 -9.94 15.37 14.22
C GLU A 29 -9.04 14.13 14.12
N LEU A 30 -9.54 13.07 13.50
CA LEU A 30 -8.80 11.85 13.25
C LEU A 30 -8.80 11.56 11.75
N GLY A 31 -7.66 11.15 11.21
CA GLY A 31 -7.55 10.72 9.83
C GLY A 31 -6.64 9.52 9.65
N ALA A 32 -6.92 8.76 8.61
CA ALA A 32 -6.17 7.57 8.24
C ALA A 32 -6.13 7.42 6.72
N ASN A 33 -4.99 6.95 6.23
CA ASN A 33 -4.80 6.52 4.86
C ASN A 33 -4.33 5.07 4.88
N TYR A 34 -4.89 4.24 4.01
CA TYR A 34 -4.49 2.85 3.87
C TYR A 34 -4.36 2.50 2.40
N THR A 35 -3.25 1.84 2.07
CA THR A 35 -2.92 1.40 0.72
C THR A 35 -2.63 -0.10 0.77
N TYR A 36 -3.28 -0.83 -0.12
CA TYR A 36 -3.03 -2.23 -0.37
C TYR A 36 -2.50 -2.43 -1.78
N ILE A 37 -1.37 -3.12 -1.90
CA ILE A 37 -0.70 -3.33 -3.17
C ILE A 37 -0.49 -4.82 -3.39
N HIS A 38 -1.25 -5.38 -4.34
CA HIS A 38 -1.01 -6.73 -4.82
C HIS A 38 -0.27 -6.72 -6.15
N ARG A 39 0.83 -7.48 -6.21
CA ARG A 39 1.63 -7.67 -7.42
C ARG A 39 1.69 -9.15 -7.73
N ASN A 40 1.13 -9.54 -8.87
CA ASN A 40 1.36 -10.85 -9.45
C ASN A 40 2.33 -10.71 -10.64
N PHE A 41 3.36 -11.54 -10.68
CA PHE A 41 4.29 -11.62 -11.80
C PHE A 41 4.17 -13.01 -12.40
N ASP A 42 3.55 -13.07 -13.58
CA ASP A 42 3.47 -14.29 -14.37
C ASP A 42 4.51 -14.24 -15.49
N ILE A 43 5.32 -15.29 -15.60
CA ILE A 43 6.36 -15.44 -16.63
C ILE A 43 5.91 -16.38 -17.76
N THR A 44 4.64 -16.79 -17.80
CA THR A 44 4.12 -17.62 -18.90
C THR A 44 4.17 -16.83 -20.21
N GLY A 45 5.08 -17.19 -21.10
CA GLY A 45 5.31 -16.51 -22.38
C GLY A 45 6.78 -16.38 -22.78
N THR A 46 7.72 -16.79 -21.93
CA THR A 46 9.15 -16.86 -22.29
C THR A 46 9.36 -17.84 -23.45
N ALA A 47 10.04 -17.38 -24.51
CA ALA A 47 10.44 -18.24 -25.61
C ALA A 47 11.28 -19.41 -25.08
N PRO A 48 11.15 -20.64 -25.65
CA PRO A 48 11.98 -21.77 -25.25
C PRO A 48 13.46 -21.38 -25.24
N GLY A 49 14.15 -21.57 -24.11
CA GLY A 49 15.55 -21.16 -23.93
C GLY A 49 15.77 -19.80 -23.23
N THR A 50 14.70 -19.07 -22.89
CA THR A 50 14.83 -17.82 -22.12
C THR A 50 14.99 -18.14 -20.63
N ILE A 51 16.17 -17.88 -20.08
CA ILE A 51 16.42 -17.87 -18.64
C ILE A 51 15.94 -16.51 -18.11
N VAL A 52 14.83 -16.49 -17.37
CA VAL A 52 14.44 -15.31 -16.59
C VAL A 52 14.95 -15.51 -15.17
N PRO A 53 15.88 -14.65 -14.69
CA PRO A 53 16.29 -14.68 -13.29
C PRO A 53 15.04 -14.52 -12.43
N VAL A 54 14.86 -15.37 -11.42
CA VAL A 54 13.78 -15.19 -10.44
C VAL A 54 14.10 -13.93 -9.64
N PHE A 55 13.59 -12.78 -10.06
CA PHE A 55 13.61 -11.56 -9.26
C PHE A 55 12.27 -11.41 -8.55
N ALA A 56 12.31 -11.41 -7.22
CA ALA A 56 11.19 -10.94 -6.43
C ALA A 56 11.06 -9.43 -6.67
N LEU A 57 9.82 -8.94 -6.72
CA LEU A 57 9.56 -7.52 -6.85
C LEU A 57 9.90 -6.84 -5.51
N THR A 58 11.16 -6.40 -5.39
CA THR A 58 11.68 -5.79 -4.16
C THR A 58 11.17 -4.36 -3.98
N GLY A 59 11.12 -3.91 -2.72
CA GLY A 59 11.00 -2.49 -2.38
C GLY A 59 9.62 -1.90 -2.11
N VAL A 60 8.51 -2.62 -2.35
CA VAL A 60 7.14 -2.09 -2.08
C VAL A 60 6.43 -2.93 -1.02
N PRO A 61 6.02 -2.35 0.12
CA PRO A 61 5.23 -3.05 1.13
C PRO A 61 3.82 -3.37 0.60
N THR A 62 3.33 -4.57 0.88
CA THR A 62 1.98 -5.03 0.51
C THR A 62 0.90 -4.20 1.20
N HIS A 63 1.13 -3.83 2.46
CA HIS A 63 0.23 -2.99 3.26
C HIS A 63 0.97 -1.76 3.75
N LYS A 64 0.38 -0.59 3.54
CA LYS A 64 0.84 0.66 4.15
C LYS A 64 -0.34 1.39 4.77
N ALA A 65 -0.19 1.85 6.00
CA ALA A 65 -1.17 2.68 6.67
C ALA A 65 -0.48 3.90 7.30
N PHE A 66 -1.16 5.04 7.26
CA PHE A 66 -0.74 6.24 7.97
C PHE A 66 -1.94 6.77 8.75
N ILE A 67 -1.79 6.96 10.06
CA ILE A 67 -2.85 7.43 10.94
C ILE A 67 -2.36 8.67 11.68
N TYR A 68 -3.20 9.69 11.77
CA TYR A 68 -2.90 10.92 12.51
C TYR A 68 -4.11 11.37 13.31
N ALA A 69 -3.87 12.06 14.43
CA ALA A 69 -4.90 12.74 15.19
C ALA A 69 -4.50 14.19 15.42
N ASN A 70 -5.38 15.14 15.12
CA ASN A 70 -5.18 16.56 15.39
C ASN A 70 -6.01 16.97 16.59
N TRP A 71 -5.33 17.35 17.68
CA TRP A 71 -5.97 17.69 18.93
C TRP A 71 -5.61 19.11 19.37
N LYS A 72 -6.63 19.92 19.67
CA LYS A 72 -6.51 21.29 20.13
C LYS A 72 -7.11 21.45 21.53
N PRO A 73 -6.42 21.01 22.59
CA PRO A 73 -6.96 21.02 23.95
C PRO A 73 -7.20 22.43 24.50
N LEU A 74 -6.43 23.41 24.05
CA LEU A 74 -6.47 24.81 24.50
C LEU A 74 -6.31 25.75 23.30
N ALA A 75 -6.80 26.98 23.45
CA ALA A 75 -6.56 28.02 22.46
C ALA A 75 -5.06 28.28 22.30
N GLY A 76 -4.55 28.19 21.07
CA GLY A 76 -3.14 28.38 20.75
C GLY A 76 -2.25 27.13 20.87
N LEU A 77 -2.79 25.97 21.32
CA LEU A 77 -2.05 24.71 21.38
C LEU A 77 -2.66 23.67 20.44
N SER A 78 -1.83 23.05 19.60
CA SER A 78 -2.20 21.94 18.73
C SER A 78 -1.18 20.81 18.90
N VAL A 79 -1.67 19.59 19.10
CA VAL A 79 -0.86 18.38 19.18
C VAL A 79 -1.27 17.47 18.03
N LEU A 80 -0.29 17.01 17.24
CA LEU A 80 -0.52 16.20 16.04
C LEU A 80 0.27 14.88 16.12
N PRO A 81 -0.11 13.92 16.97
CA PRO A 81 0.49 12.59 16.93
C PRO A 81 0.17 11.89 15.61
N SER A 82 1.14 11.11 15.11
CA SER A 82 0.98 10.28 13.92
C SER A 82 1.76 8.99 14.02
N VAL A 83 1.30 7.96 13.32
CA VAL A 83 1.98 6.67 13.17
C VAL A 83 1.98 6.25 11.70
N ASP A 84 3.14 5.80 11.22
CA ASP A 84 3.33 5.19 9.90
C ASP A 84 3.58 3.69 10.09
N ILE A 85 2.77 2.87 9.44
CA ILE A 85 2.80 1.41 9.54
C ILE A 85 3.01 0.88 8.13
N ALA A 86 4.07 0.10 7.93
CA ALA A 86 4.33 -0.57 6.67
C ALA A 86 4.66 -2.03 6.93
N SER A 87 4.19 -2.93 6.04
CA SER A 87 4.62 -4.32 6.06
C SER A 87 6.10 -4.44 5.67
N ASP A 88 6.66 -5.63 5.89
CA ASP A 88 8.04 -5.92 5.49
C ASP A 88 8.26 -5.65 4.00
N ARG A 89 9.44 -5.12 3.70
CA ARG A 89 9.94 -4.98 2.32
C ARG A 89 10.83 -6.18 2.05
N MET A 90 10.61 -6.88 0.94
CA MET A 90 11.66 -7.77 0.45
C MET A 90 12.87 -6.94 0.07
N THR A 91 13.94 -7.05 0.86
CA THR A 91 15.29 -6.61 0.53
C THR A 91 16.03 -7.81 -0.08
N SER A 92 16.59 -7.65 -1.28
CA SER A 92 17.51 -8.66 -1.82
C SER A 92 18.76 -8.72 -0.94
N ALA A 93 19.11 -9.92 -0.47
CA ALA A 93 20.41 -10.21 0.14
C ALA A 93 21.48 -10.39 -0.94
#